data_AF-A0A1M7IQN5-F1
#
_entry.id   AF-A0A1M7IQN5-F1
#
_cell.length_a   1.000
_cell.length_b   1.000
_cell.length_c   1.000
_cell.angle_alpha   90.00
_cell.angle_beta   90.00
_cell.angle_gamma   90.00
#
_symmetry.space_group_name_H-M   'P 1'
#
loop_
_entity.id
_entity.type
_entity.pdbx_description
1 polymer ?
#
loop_
_entity_poly.entity_id
_entity_poly.type
_entity_poly.pdbx_seq_one_letter_code
_entity_poly.pdbx_strand_id
1 'polypeptide(L)'
;MKKTEIQTDVITEKIHKRLHLIYFTLKCLIAATIFLILYISLFTRIMGLPDKGTEESPFLFHQYCGTFFVEFDRDNSFASDADYSAYLERINAPVEETAAEKAMGYLGMIPGLVLIALMILALRSGDKKRIFSGRAWRYFLVGGAFYGVGNLWGYFKTNFLSSISDFDGMTGVFTERRQYFQIYDILGIPFIMICGAFMLLMHEKQLENKDTVGVSRALKVLSAVIIAGSVGFIVWRLGVRTYELIRVMSGDEYSVWLPFTLMETSERYMCRLPFEDAVSAQAYKNVVLFRYLRDLPVFALTGGAVWAFVRVLLNNAKGELNTRRNRKLLRSSMLLLLAASLILNIAGWFETDLFDRSFTGIFGNTTYTIALRAMTEPLLYAVVIWFFGTYLQAVPEKES
;
A
#
# COMPACT_ATOMS: atom_id res chain seq x y z
N MET A 1 7.25 -33.94 40.75
CA MET A 1 7.31 -32.80 39.80
C MET A 1 6.17 -31.84 40.11
N LYS A 2 6.47 -30.65 40.63
CA LYS A 2 5.46 -29.59 40.78
C LYS A 2 5.06 -29.11 39.38
N LYS A 3 3.78 -29.18 39.04
CA LYS A 3 3.22 -28.47 37.88
C LYS A 3 3.47 -26.98 38.14
N THR A 4 4.35 -26.37 37.34
CA THR A 4 4.49 -24.92 37.30
C THR A 4 3.14 -24.37 36.89
N GLU A 5 2.43 -23.75 37.84
CA GLU A 5 1.22 -22.99 37.53
C GLU A 5 1.63 -21.90 36.54
N ILE A 6 1.14 -22.02 35.30
CA ILE A 6 1.25 -20.96 34.31
C ILE A 6 0.49 -19.77 34.92
N GLN A 7 1.22 -18.77 35.38
CA GLN A 7 0.66 -17.53 35.91
C GLN A 7 -0.27 -16.95 34.83
N THR A 8 -1.56 -17.08 35.04
CA THR A 8 -2.57 -16.47 34.19
C THR A 8 -2.78 -15.05 34.64
N ASP A 9 -2.20 -14.11 33.88
CA ASP A 9 -2.67 -12.74 33.93
C ASP A 9 -4.16 -12.72 33.58
N VAL A 10 -4.99 -12.46 34.60
CA VAL A 10 -6.42 -12.23 34.43
C VAL A 10 -6.58 -10.96 33.61
N ILE A 11 -7.06 -11.10 32.38
CA ILE A 11 -7.33 -9.99 31.47
C ILE A 11 -8.36 -9.06 32.13
N THR A 12 -8.01 -7.79 32.35
CA THR A 12 -8.92 -6.78 32.91
C THR A 12 -10.08 -6.53 31.95
N GLU A 13 -11.31 -6.29 32.46
CA GLU A 13 -12.53 -6.11 31.65
C GLU A 13 -12.38 -5.04 30.54
N LYS A 14 -11.58 -4.00 30.79
CA LYS A 14 -11.24 -2.94 29.84
C LYS A 14 -10.53 -3.47 28.58
N ILE A 15 -9.71 -4.52 28.70
CA ILE A 15 -9.03 -5.17 27.60
C ILE A 15 -10.01 -6.03 26.78
N HIS A 16 -11.00 -6.66 27.43
CA HIS A 16 -12.04 -7.43 26.76
C HIS A 16 -12.91 -6.56 25.82
N LYS A 17 -13.33 -5.37 26.28
CA LYS A 17 -14.09 -4.41 25.46
C LYS A 17 -13.29 -3.93 24.24
N ARG A 18 -11.98 -3.74 24.39
CA ARG A 18 -11.09 -3.34 23.28
C ARG A 18 -10.92 -4.44 22.23
N LEU A 19 -10.76 -5.68 22.64
CA LEU A 19 -10.67 -6.81 21.70
C LEU A 19 -11.98 -7.05 20.97
N HIS A 20 -13.11 -6.90 21.67
CA HIS A 20 -14.42 -7.00 21.04
C HIS A 20 -14.58 -5.93 19.95
N LEU A 21 -14.14 -4.70 20.21
CA LEU A 21 -14.15 -3.64 19.21
C LEU A 21 -13.27 -3.99 18.00
N ILE A 22 -12.05 -4.48 18.21
CA ILE A 22 -11.17 -4.92 17.10
C ILE A 22 -11.82 -6.03 16.28
N TYR A 23 -12.37 -7.04 16.96
CA TYR A 23 -13.01 -8.19 16.32
C TYR A 23 -14.25 -7.78 15.53
N PHE A 24 -15.02 -6.83 16.06
CA PHE A 24 -16.15 -6.21 15.38
C PHE A 24 -15.68 -5.43 14.15
N THR A 25 -14.70 -4.54 14.28
CA THR A 25 -14.15 -3.75 13.17
C THR A 25 -13.59 -4.63 12.06
N LEU A 26 -12.83 -5.68 12.38
CA LEU A 26 -12.30 -6.59 11.36
C LEU A 26 -13.43 -7.36 10.66
N LYS A 27 -14.43 -7.86 11.39
CA LYS A 27 -15.60 -8.49 10.78
C LYS A 27 -16.36 -7.54 9.86
N CYS A 28 -16.55 -6.29 10.27
CA CYS A 28 -17.18 -5.26 9.44
C CYS A 28 -16.37 -4.97 8.18
N LEU A 29 -15.04 -4.85 8.28
CA LEU A 29 -14.16 -4.67 7.12
C LEU A 29 -14.26 -5.85 6.15
N ILE A 30 -14.24 -7.08 6.65
CA ILE A 30 -14.36 -8.28 5.81
C ILE A 30 -15.74 -8.35 5.14
N ALA A 31 -16.80 -8.09 5.91
CA ALA A 31 -18.14 -8.06 5.37
C ALA A 31 -18.28 -6.98 4.29
N ALA A 32 -17.70 -5.79 4.51
CA ALA A 32 -17.66 -4.72 3.52
C ALA A 32 -16.84 -5.10 2.28
N THR A 33 -15.68 -5.74 2.43
CA THR A 33 -14.86 -6.21 1.29
C THR A 33 -15.59 -7.28 0.48
N ILE A 34 -16.17 -8.29 1.13
CA ILE A 34 -16.96 -9.33 0.46
C ILE A 34 -18.17 -8.70 -0.24
N PHE A 35 -18.89 -7.81 0.45
CA PHE A 35 -20.02 -7.09 -0.12
C PHE A 35 -19.60 -6.25 -1.32
N LEU A 36 -18.46 -5.55 -1.28
CA LEU A 36 -17.95 -4.75 -2.39
C LEU A 36 -17.58 -5.61 -3.60
N ILE A 37 -16.89 -6.74 -3.38
CA ILE A 37 -16.53 -7.68 -4.46
C ILE A 37 -17.80 -8.25 -5.11
N LEU A 38 -18.76 -8.68 -4.30
CA LEU A 38 -20.04 -9.21 -4.78
C LEU A 38 -20.86 -8.12 -5.47
N TYR A 39 -20.90 -6.91 -4.92
CA TYR A 39 -21.60 -5.77 -5.49
C TYR A 39 -21.03 -5.39 -6.84
N ILE A 40 -19.71 -5.25 -6.98
CA ILE A 40 -19.06 -4.96 -8.26
C ILE A 40 -19.38 -6.06 -9.27
N SER A 41 -19.17 -7.34 -8.91
CA SER A 41 -19.39 -8.49 -9.80
C SER A 41 -20.86 -8.67 -10.22
N LEU A 42 -21.80 -8.31 -9.35
CA LEU A 42 -23.24 -8.41 -9.60
C LEU A 42 -23.74 -7.19 -10.38
N PHE A 43 -23.24 -5.99 -10.06
CA PHE A 43 -23.61 -4.74 -10.69
C PHE A 43 -23.13 -4.67 -12.14
N THR A 44 -21.89 -5.10 -12.44
CA THR A 44 -21.40 -5.20 -13.82
C THR A 44 -22.27 -6.15 -14.66
N ARG A 45 -22.62 -7.31 -14.11
CA ARG A 45 -23.52 -8.29 -14.76
C ARG A 45 -24.96 -7.80 -14.94
N ILE A 46 -25.52 -7.09 -13.96
CA ILE A 46 -26.93 -6.64 -14.00
C ILE A 46 -27.10 -5.41 -14.91
N MET A 47 -26.16 -4.47 -14.88
CA MET A 47 -26.26 -3.24 -15.65
C MET A 47 -25.86 -3.40 -17.12
N GLY A 48 -25.36 -4.58 -17.52
CA GLY A 48 -24.89 -4.84 -18.88
C GLY A 48 -23.78 -3.88 -19.30
N LEU A 49 -23.04 -3.33 -18.32
CA LEU A 49 -21.91 -2.47 -18.60
C LEU A 49 -20.87 -3.31 -19.35
N PRO A 50 -20.38 -2.85 -20.50
CA PRO A 50 -19.39 -3.62 -21.25
C PRO A 50 -18.13 -3.75 -20.39
N ASP A 51 -17.64 -4.98 -20.21
CA ASP A 51 -16.42 -5.28 -19.45
C ASP A 51 -15.14 -4.79 -20.20
N LYS A 52 -15.29 -4.21 -21.39
CA LYS A 52 -14.23 -3.75 -22.31
C LYS A 52 -14.69 -2.52 -23.10
N GLY A 53 -13.73 -1.70 -23.56
CA GLY A 53 -14.03 -0.56 -24.44
C GLY A 53 -14.68 -0.99 -25.75
N THR A 54 -15.58 -0.16 -26.28
CA THR A 54 -16.29 -0.38 -27.55
C THR A 54 -16.07 0.80 -28.49
N GLU A 55 -16.18 0.61 -29.81
CA GLU A 55 -16.11 1.72 -30.78
C GLU A 55 -17.19 2.79 -30.55
N GLU A 56 -18.29 2.43 -29.90
CA GLU A 56 -19.40 3.34 -29.56
C GLU A 56 -19.14 4.17 -28.29
N SER A 57 -18.12 3.82 -27.49
CA SER A 57 -17.71 4.54 -26.28
C SER A 57 -16.31 5.13 -26.44
N PRO A 58 -16.15 6.48 -26.49
CA PRO A 58 -14.83 7.08 -26.58
C PRO A 58 -13.97 6.76 -25.35
N PHE A 59 -14.61 6.46 -24.21
CA PHE A 59 -13.95 6.06 -22.96
C PHE A 59 -13.50 4.60 -22.98
N LEU A 60 -12.23 4.37 -22.63
CA LEU A 60 -11.64 3.03 -22.49
C LEU A 60 -11.46 2.63 -21.02
N PHE A 61 -10.65 3.38 -20.26
CA PHE A 61 -10.36 3.11 -18.84
C PHE A 61 -9.67 4.33 -18.19
N HIS A 62 -9.40 4.24 -16.89
CA HIS A 62 -8.64 5.25 -16.15
C HIS A 62 -7.26 4.73 -15.75
N GLN A 63 -6.24 5.59 -15.86
CA GLN A 63 -4.94 5.34 -15.24
C GLN A 63 -4.72 6.25 -14.05
N TYR A 64 -4.07 5.71 -13.01
CA TYR A 64 -3.99 6.39 -11.74
C TYR A 64 -2.61 6.91 -11.39
N CYS A 65 -2.48 8.22 -11.12
CA CYS A 65 -1.20 8.82 -10.74
C CYS A 65 -0.93 8.84 -9.22
N GLY A 66 -1.85 8.31 -8.40
CA GLY A 66 -1.73 8.34 -6.92
C GLY A 66 -2.51 9.47 -6.23
N THR A 67 -3.01 10.46 -6.98
CA THR A 67 -3.85 11.58 -6.47
C THR A 67 -4.93 12.03 -7.47
N PHE A 68 -4.77 11.70 -8.74
CA PHE A 68 -5.75 11.93 -9.80
C PHE A 68 -5.73 10.77 -10.80
N PHE A 69 -6.86 10.60 -11.50
CA PHE A 69 -6.94 9.77 -12.69
C PHE A 69 -6.78 10.60 -13.94
N VAL A 70 -6.26 9.93 -14.95
CA VAL A 70 -6.28 10.36 -16.33
C VAL A 70 -7.25 9.46 -17.07
N GLU A 71 -8.13 10.07 -17.84
CA GLU A 71 -9.06 9.38 -18.72
C GLU A 71 -8.35 8.95 -20.00
N PHE A 72 -8.51 7.67 -20.38
CA PHE A 72 -8.08 7.18 -21.68
C PHE A 72 -9.26 7.17 -22.62
N ASP A 73 -9.18 8.04 -23.62
CA ASP A 73 -10.10 8.09 -24.72
C ASP A 73 -9.39 7.96 -26.08
N ARG A 74 -10.18 7.74 -27.13
CA ARG A 74 -9.69 7.66 -28.52
C ARG A 74 -8.88 8.90 -28.91
N ASP A 75 -9.44 10.08 -28.67
CA ASP A 75 -8.98 11.34 -29.25
C ASP A 75 -7.66 11.81 -28.65
N ASN A 76 -7.38 11.47 -27.39
CA ASN A 76 -6.22 11.94 -26.66
C ASN A 76 -5.15 10.85 -26.47
N SER A 77 -5.44 9.56 -26.70
CA SER A 77 -4.52 8.46 -26.34
C SER A 77 -3.89 7.70 -27.51
N PHE A 78 -4.37 7.89 -28.75
CA PHE A 78 -3.93 7.11 -29.92
C PHE A 78 -3.42 8.00 -31.06
N ALA A 79 -2.50 7.47 -31.87
CA ALA A 79 -1.94 8.18 -33.03
C ALA A 79 -2.92 8.30 -34.19
N SER A 80 -3.80 7.32 -34.31
CA SER A 80 -4.76 7.22 -35.39
C SER A 80 -5.96 6.38 -35.00
N ASP A 81 -7.04 6.52 -35.77
CA ASP A 81 -8.22 5.66 -35.66
C ASP A 81 -7.88 4.20 -35.90
N ALA A 82 -6.92 3.92 -36.78
CA ALA A 82 -6.46 2.56 -37.05
C ALA A 82 -5.77 1.94 -35.83
N ASP A 83 -4.96 2.73 -35.10
CA ASP A 83 -4.33 2.26 -33.86
C ASP A 83 -5.35 2.02 -32.75
N TYR A 84 -6.37 2.87 -32.65
CA TYR A 84 -7.49 2.69 -31.73
C TYR A 84 -8.31 1.43 -32.06
N SER A 85 -8.70 1.22 -33.32
CA SER A 85 -9.40 0.00 -33.74
C SER A 85 -8.55 -1.25 -33.54
N ALA A 86 -7.25 -1.21 -33.85
CA ALA A 86 -6.34 -2.34 -33.60
C ALA A 86 -6.20 -2.66 -32.10
N TYR A 87 -6.17 -1.63 -31.24
CA TYR A 87 -6.22 -1.79 -29.79
C TYR A 87 -7.53 -2.46 -29.35
N LEU A 88 -8.68 -1.98 -29.86
CA LEU A 88 -9.99 -2.55 -29.57
C LEU A 88 -10.10 -4.01 -30.02
N GLU A 89 -9.62 -4.35 -31.21
CA GLU A 89 -9.58 -5.73 -31.71
C GLU A 89 -8.74 -6.62 -30.80
N ARG A 90 -7.57 -6.14 -30.35
CA ARG A 90 -6.70 -6.90 -29.45
C ARG A 90 -7.35 -7.15 -28.09
N ILE A 91 -7.93 -6.12 -27.46
CA ILE A 91 -8.55 -6.29 -26.14
C ILE A 91 -9.86 -7.07 -26.21
N ASN A 92 -10.62 -6.95 -27.30
CA ASN A 92 -11.89 -7.65 -27.49
C ASN A 92 -11.73 -9.03 -28.11
N ALA A 93 -10.54 -9.38 -28.60
CA ALA A 93 -10.24 -10.72 -29.07
C ALA A 93 -10.66 -11.75 -28.00
N PRO A 94 -11.34 -12.84 -28.40
CA PRO A 94 -11.66 -13.91 -27.47
C PRO A 94 -10.35 -14.53 -27.00
N VAL A 95 -9.93 -14.19 -25.79
CA VAL A 95 -8.82 -14.86 -25.13
C VAL A 95 -9.35 -16.24 -24.76
N GLU A 96 -8.97 -17.26 -25.51
CA GLU A 96 -9.16 -18.66 -25.12
C GLU A 96 -8.25 -18.96 -23.93
N GLU A 97 -8.65 -18.50 -22.74
CA GLU A 97 -7.98 -18.88 -21.52
C GLU A 97 -8.30 -20.35 -21.21
N THR A 98 -7.24 -21.15 -21.12
CA THR A 98 -7.32 -22.51 -20.61
C THR A 98 -7.91 -22.51 -19.19
N ALA A 99 -8.49 -23.64 -18.76
CA ALA A 99 -8.98 -23.78 -17.39
C ALA A 99 -7.87 -23.51 -16.33
N ALA A 100 -6.61 -23.77 -16.69
CA ALA A 100 -5.45 -23.48 -15.86
C ALA A 100 -5.18 -21.97 -15.72
N GLU A 101 -5.34 -21.19 -16.80
CA GLU A 101 -5.18 -19.73 -16.78
C GLU A 101 -6.30 -19.04 -16.00
N LYS A 102 -7.55 -19.48 -16.19
CA LYS A 102 -8.69 -19.02 -15.37
C LYS A 102 -8.47 -19.34 -13.89
N ALA A 103 -8.04 -20.56 -13.57
CA ALA A 103 -7.71 -20.94 -12.20
C ALA A 103 -6.58 -20.07 -11.62
N MET A 104 -5.51 -19.82 -12.38
CA MET A 104 -4.40 -18.94 -12.02
C MET A 104 -4.83 -17.50 -11.76
N GLY A 105 -5.82 -16.98 -12.49
CA GLY A 105 -6.45 -15.67 -12.21
C GLY A 105 -7.09 -15.61 -10.83
N TYR A 106 -7.88 -16.63 -10.46
CA TYR A 106 -8.48 -16.73 -9.11
C TYR A 106 -7.44 -16.93 -8.00
N LEU A 107 -6.32 -17.62 -8.29
CA LEU A 107 -5.21 -17.77 -7.34
C LEU A 107 -4.60 -16.42 -6.94
N GLY A 108 -4.71 -15.37 -7.79
CA GLY A 108 -4.23 -14.02 -7.48
C GLY A 108 -4.93 -13.35 -6.28
N MET A 109 -6.17 -13.72 -5.99
CA MET A 109 -6.92 -13.21 -4.82
C MET A 109 -6.63 -13.98 -3.52
N ILE A 110 -6.06 -15.18 -3.63
CA ILE A 110 -5.83 -16.09 -2.50
C ILE A 110 -4.88 -15.50 -1.45
N PRO A 111 -3.75 -14.84 -1.79
CA PRO A 111 -2.88 -14.24 -0.78
C PRO A 111 -3.61 -13.24 0.13
N GLY A 112 -4.51 -12.42 -0.43
CA GLY A 112 -5.33 -11.47 0.33
C GLY A 112 -6.38 -12.15 1.21
N LEU A 113 -7.05 -13.19 0.69
CA LEU A 113 -8.02 -13.97 1.48
C LEU A 113 -7.34 -14.78 2.60
N VAL A 114 -6.17 -15.34 2.34
CA VAL A 114 -5.33 -16.05 3.31
C VAL A 114 -4.83 -15.09 4.38
N LEU A 115 -4.40 -13.89 4.01
CA LEU A 115 -4.04 -12.83 4.94
C LEU A 115 -5.17 -12.52 5.92
N ILE A 116 -6.36 -12.25 5.38
CA ILE A 116 -7.57 -11.95 6.16
C ILE A 116 -7.92 -13.12 7.08
N ALA A 117 -7.93 -14.36 6.56
CA ALA A 117 -8.22 -15.55 7.34
C ALA A 117 -7.20 -15.75 8.48
N LEU A 118 -5.91 -15.51 8.23
CA LEU A 118 -4.86 -15.63 9.23
C LEU A 118 -4.94 -14.52 10.28
N MET A 119 -5.33 -13.30 9.92
CA MET A 119 -5.63 -12.24 10.90
C MET A 119 -6.83 -12.62 11.78
N ILE A 120 -7.90 -13.20 11.22
CA ILE A 120 -9.05 -13.70 12.00
C ILE A 120 -8.63 -14.85 12.91
N LEU A 121 -7.82 -15.80 12.41
CA LEU A 121 -7.34 -16.93 13.20
C LEU A 121 -6.41 -16.46 14.32
N ALA A 122 -5.57 -15.45 14.08
CA ALA A 122 -4.78 -14.82 15.13
C ALA A 122 -5.68 -14.21 16.21
N LEU A 123 -6.77 -13.52 15.82
CA LEU A 123 -7.77 -12.96 16.75
C LEU A 123 -8.53 -14.05 17.51
N ARG A 124 -8.93 -15.13 16.85
CA ARG A 124 -9.67 -16.26 17.47
C ARG A 124 -8.79 -17.13 18.35
N SER A 125 -7.49 -17.21 18.04
CA SER A 125 -6.52 -17.94 18.86
C SER A 125 -6.21 -17.25 20.19
N GLY A 126 -6.57 -15.97 20.32
CA GLY A 126 -6.68 -15.31 21.61
C GLY A 126 -7.97 -15.75 22.30
N ASP A 127 -7.86 -16.67 23.26
CA ASP A 127 -9.01 -17.12 24.03
C ASP A 127 -9.50 -15.99 24.96
N LYS A 128 -10.78 -16.00 25.36
CA LYS A 128 -11.46 -14.97 26.18
C LYS A 128 -10.75 -14.63 27.51
N LYS A 129 -9.73 -15.42 27.90
CA LYS A 129 -8.89 -15.24 29.10
C LYS A 129 -7.38 -15.18 28.83
N ARG A 130 -6.87 -15.47 27.62
CA ARG A 130 -5.43 -15.51 27.30
C ARG A 130 -5.17 -15.17 25.83
N ILE A 131 -4.86 -13.90 25.55
CA ILE A 131 -4.54 -13.42 24.18
C ILE A 131 -3.13 -13.85 23.76
N PHE A 132 -2.28 -14.18 24.73
CA PHE A 132 -0.84 -14.38 24.55
C PHE A 132 -0.37 -15.82 24.77
N SER A 133 -1.28 -16.76 25.02
CA SER A 133 -0.90 -18.18 25.13
C SER A 133 -1.17 -18.88 23.79
N GLY A 134 -0.10 -19.24 23.07
CA GLY A 134 -0.18 -20.17 21.94
C GLY A 134 0.15 -19.56 20.57
N ARG A 135 -0.56 -20.04 19.54
CA ARG A 135 -0.10 -19.99 18.13
C ARG A 135 -0.34 -18.64 17.42
N ALA A 136 -0.77 -17.59 18.12
CA ALA A 136 -1.13 -16.28 17.52
C ALA A 136 -0.02 -15.69 16.65
N TRP A 137 1.21 -15.65 17.16
CA TRP A 137 2.37 -15.15 16.41
C TRP A 137 2.64 -15.97 15.14
N ARG A 138 2.31 -17.27 15.12
CA ARG A 138 2.48 -18.12 13.93
C ARG A 138 1.57 -17.66 12.81
N TYR A 139 0.34 -17.26 13.11
CA TYR A 139 -0.59 -16.76 12.09
C TYR A 139 -0.15 -15.40 11.53
N PHE A 140 0.39 -14.50 12.36
CA PHE A 140 1.00 -13.25 11.87
C PHE A 140 2.22 -13.52 10.99
N LEU A 141 3.09 -14.45 11.40
CA LEU A 141 4.31 -14.78 10.65
C LEU A 141 3.97 -15.43 9.30
N VAL A 142 3.11 -16.45 9.32
CA VAL A 142 2.67 -17.18 8.14
C VAL A 142 1.88 -16.25 7.21
N GLY A 143 1.00 -15.42 7.75
CA GLY A 143 0.21 -14.46 6.95
C GLY A 143 1.06 -13.39 6.31
N GLY A 144 2.00 -12.80 7.05
CA GLY A 144 2.98 -11.87 6.51
C GLY A 144 3.84 -12.52 5.42
N ALA A 145 4.33 -13.74 5.64
CA ALA A 145 5.15 -14.45 4.66
C ALA A 145 4.39 -14.80 3.38
N PHE A 146 3.19 -15.40 3.48
CA PHE A 146 2.38 -15.73 2.30
C PHE A 146 1.96 -14.49 1.52
N TYR A 147 1.58 -13.41 2.20
CA TYR A 147 1.22 -12.17 1.55
C TYR A 147 2.43 -11.52 0.85
N GLY A 148 3.61 -11.54 1.49
CA GLY A 148 4.85 -11.08 0.87
C GLY A 148 5.24 -11.90 -0.38
N VAL A 149 5.15 -13.23 -0.31
CA VAL A 149 5.42 -14.12 -1.45
C VAL A 149 4.41 -13.88 -2.58
N GLY A 150 3.12 -13.74 -2.25
CA GLY A 150 2.08 -13.43 -3.23
C GLY A 150 2.33 -12.10 -3.95
N ASN A 151 2.67 -11.04 -3.20
CA ASN A 151 3.00 -9.74 -3.77
C ASN A 151 4.27 -9.78 -4.63
N LEU A 152 5.31 -10.50 -4.20
CA LEU A 152 6.53 -10.70 -4.99
C LEU A 152 6.27 -11.51 -6.26
N TRP A 153 5.41 -12.52 -6.20
CA TRP A 153 5.02 -13.31 -7.36
C TRP A 153 4.23 -12.48 -8.37
N GLY A 154 3.22 -11.72 -7.90
CA GLY A 154 2.47 -10.80 -8.76
C GLY A 154 3.41 -9.80 -9.42
N TYR A 155 4.32 -9.22 -8.64
CA TYR A 155 5.35 -8.33 -9.16
C TYR A 155 6.26 -9.01 -10.20
N PHE A 156 6.74 -10.22 -9.94
CA PHE A 156 7.59 -10.96 -10.87
C PHE A 156 6.87 -11.28 -12.18
N LYS A 157 5.62 -11.78 -12.09
CA LYS A 157 4.79 -12.09 -13.25
C LYS A 157 4.62 -10.85 -14.13
N THR A 158 4.20 -9.74 -13.52
CA THR A 158 3.83 -8.51 -14.22
C THR A 158 5.01 -7.74 -14.82
N ASN A 159 6.23 -7.96 -14.34
CA ASN A 159 7.40 -7.19 -14.79
C ASN A 159 8.41 -8.02 -15.59
N PHE A 160 8.39 -9.34 -15.46
CA PHE A 160 9.36 -10.22 -16.13
C PHE A 160 8.70 -11.28 -17.02
N LEU A 161 7.40 -11.58 -16.84
CA LEU A 161 6.71 -12.63 -17.59
C LEU A 161 5.61 -12.09 -18.53
N SER A 162 5.00 -10.94 -18.24
CA SER A 162 4.12 -10.28 -19.22
C SER A 162 4.97 -9.47 -20.20
N SER A 163 4.75 -9.69 -21.50
CA SER A 163 5.23 -8.77 -22.53
C SER A 163 4.55 -7.42 -22.33
N ILE A 164 5.33 -6.34 -22.38
CA ILE A 164 4.84 -4.95 -22.28
C ILE A 164 4.13 -4.57 -23.62
N SER A 165 3.25 -5.43 -24.16
CA SER A 165 2.56 -5.26 -25.44
C SER A 165 1.19 -4.60 -25.33
N ASP A 166 0.66 -4.42 -24.11
CA ASP A 166 -0.73 -3.95 -23.89
C ASP A 166 -0.96 -2.48 -24.26
N PHE A 167 0.03 -1.76 -24.78
CA PHE A 167 -0.05 -0.32 -25.08
C PHE A 167 0.58 0.04 -26.44
N ASP A 168 0.86 -0.94 -27.30
CA ASP A 168 1.29 -0.67 -28.68
C ASP A 168 0.21 0.12 -29.43
N GLY A 169 0.60 1.16 -30.17
CA GLY A 169 -0.30 2.06 -30.93
C GLY A 169 -0.73 3.35 -30.20
N MET A 170 -0.42 3.49 -28.91
CA MET A 170 -0.69 4.73 -28.17
C MET A 170 0.30 5.85 -28.50
N THR A 171 -0.09 7.11 -28.31
CA THR A 171 0.75 8.30 -28.52
C THR A 171 1.33 8.90 -27.25
N GLY A 172 2.36 9.71 -27.45
CA GLY A 172 2.87 10.65 -26.45
C GLY A 172 3.34 9.97 -25.18
N VAL A 173 2.76 10.38 -24.06
CA VAL A 173 3.20 10.11 -22.69
C VAL A 173 3.27 8.62 -22.31
N PHE A 174 2.47 7.79 -23.00
CA PHE A 174 2.36 6.35 -22.71
C PHE A 174 3.28 5.48 -23.59
N THR A 175 3.94 6.07 -24.59
CA THR A 175 4.96 5.37 -25.41
C THR A 175 6.26 5.17 -24.64
N GLU A 176 6.68 6.17 -23.87
CA GLU A 176 7.94 6.15 -23.11
C GLU A 176 7.70 5.82 -21.64
N ARG A 177 7.53 4.52 -21.36
CA ARG A 177 7.30 4.01 -20.00
C ARG A 177 8.59 3.55 -19.34
N ARG A 178 8.70 3.77 -18.04
CA ARG A 178 9.74 3.17 -17.19
C ARG A 178 9.11 2.34 -16.09
N GLN A 179 9.78 1.29 -15.65
CA GLN A 179 9.28 0.50 -14.53
C GLN A 179 9.23 1.33 -13.25
N TYR A 180 8.11 1.25 -12.51
CA TYR A 180 7.96 1.93 -11.24
C TYR A 180 8.03 0.98 -10.05
N PHE A 181 9.17 1.02 -9.34
CA PHE A 181 9.42 0.18 -8.18
C PHE A 181 8.84 0.80 -6.89
N GLN A 182 7.78 0.19 -6.36
CA GLN A 182 7.18 0.54 -5.06
C GLN A 182 7.30 -0.62 -4.07
N ILE A 183 8.52 -0.82 -3.56
CA ILE A 183 8.83 -1.93 -2.65
C ILE A 183 7.96 -1.92 -1.37
N TYR A 184 7.48 -0.75 -0.94
CA TYR A 184 6.68 -0.60 0.26
C TYR A 184 5.26 -1.14 0.09
N ASP A 185 4.67 -1.08 -1.09
CA ASP A 185 3.36 -1.69 -1.34
C ASP A 185 3.45 -3.21 -1.47
N ILE A 186 4.60 -3.71 -1.92
CA ILE A 186 4.88 -5.13 -2.03
C ILE A 186 5.13 -5.72 -0.63
N LEU A 187 5.98 -5.06 0.16
CA LEU A 187 6.57 -5.65 1.37
C LEU A 187 6.20 -4.95 2.68
N GLY A 188 5.66 -3.73 2.66
CA GLY A 188 5.43 -2.93 3.87
C GLY A 188 4.44 -3.57 4.86
N ILE A 189 3.25 -3.97 4.39
CA ILE A 189 2.27 -4.70 5.21
C ILE A 189 2.84 -6.06 5.70
N PRO A 190 3.42 -6.92 4.83
CA PRO A 190 4.14 -8.13 5.25
C PRO A 190 5.14 -7.89 6.38
N PHE A 191 6.00 -6.87 6.25
CA PHE A 191 7.03 -6.57 7.24
C PHE A 191 6.43 -6.15 8.58
N ILE A 192 5.39 -5.31 8.59
CA ILE A 192 4.73 -4.91 9.84
C ILE A 192 4.14 -6.14 10.54
N MET A 193 3.55 -7.08 9.79
CA MET A 193 3.01 -8.32 10.35
C MET A 193 4.08 -9.25 10.91
N ILE A 194 5.19 -9.43 10.18
CA ILE A 194 6.33 -10.23 10.65
C ILE A 194 6.91 -9.62 11.92
N CYS A 195 7.09 -8.30 11.96
CA CYS A 195 7.51 -7.60 13.18
C CYS A 195 6.53 -7.85 14.33
N GLY A 196 5.23 -7.82 14.04
CA GLY A 196 4.18 -8.14 14.99
C GLY A 196 4.29 -9.55 15.57
N ALA A 197 4.56 -10.54 14.73
CA ALA A 197 4.79 -11.91 15.15
C ALA A 197 5.98 -12.02 16.12
N PHE A 198 7.12 -11.40 15.80
CA PHE A 198 8.31 -11.47 16.66
C PHE A 198 8.12 -10.75 18.00
N MET A 199 7.36 -9.66 18.05
CA MET A 199 7.01 -9.00 19.30
C MET A 199 6.10 -9.89 20.17
N LEU A 200 5.08 -10.53 19.57
CA LEU A 200 4.22 -11.47 20.29
C LEU A 200 5.01 -12.70 20.79
N LEU A 201 5.92 -13.23 19.98
CA LEU A 201 6.80 -14.34 20.36
C LEU A 201 7.75 -13.94 21.51
N MET A 202 8.26 -12.70 21.49
CA MET A 202 9.08 -12.17 22.59
C MET A 202 8.30 -12.19 23.90
N HIS A 203 7.04 -11.75 23.86
CA HIS A 203 6.17 -11.74 25.02
C HIS A 203 5.87 -13.15 25.56
N GLU A 204 5.49 -14.07 24.67
CA GLU A 204 5.20 -15.46 25.03
C GLU A 204 6.40 -16.10 25.71
N LYS A 205 7.60 -15.97 25.11
CA LYS A 205 8.83 -16.51 25.70
C LYS A 205 9.18 -15.90 27.06
N GLN A 206 8.92 -14.61 27.26
CA GLN A 206 9.12 -13.98 28.57
C GLN A 206 8.16 -14.51 29.63
N LEU A 207 6.87 -14.66 29.29
CA LEU A 207 5.88 -15.23 30.20
C LEU A 207 6.24 -16.67 30.59
N GLU A 208 6.78 -17.45 29.65
CA GLU A 208 7.17 -18.83 29.87
C GLU A 208 8.58 -19.00 30.48
N ASN A 209 9.28 -17.90 30.82
CA ASN A 209 10.67 -17.90 31.28
C ASN A 209 11.62 -18.69 30.35
N LYS A 210 11.42 -18.58 29.04
CA LYS A 210 12.25 -19.22 28.00
C LYS A 210 13.28 -18.26 27.43
N ASP A 211 14.30 -18.81 26.76
CA ASP A 211 15.35 -18.01 26.12
C ASP A 211 14.82 -17.07 25.02
N THR A 212 15.08 -15.78 25.20
CA THR A 212 14.64 -14.68 24.32
C THR A 212 15.74 -14.15 23.40
N VAL A 213 17.00 -14.61 23.53
CA VAL A 213 18.15 -14.03 22.82
C VAL A 213 17.96 -14.04 21.30
N GLY A 214 17.49 -15.16 20.74
CA GLY A 214 17.23 -15.27 19.30
C GLY A 214 16.14 -14.30 18.80
N VAL A 215 15.08 -14.10 19.59
CA VAL A 215 13.96 -13.22 19.25
C VAL A 215 14.38 -11.75 19.33
N SER A 216 15.14 -11.38 20.37
CA SER A 216 15.75 -10.05 20.50
C SER A 216 16.66 -9.72 19.31
N ARG A 217 17.49 -10.68 18.88
CA ARG A 217 18.34 -10.52 17.70
C ARG A 217 17.51 -10.31 16.44
N ALA A 218 16.47 -11.11 16.23
CA ALA A 218 15.57 -10.97 15.07
C ALA A 218 14.91 -9.58 15.02
N LEU A 219 14.38 -9.07 16.15
CA LEU A 219 13.79 -7.73 16.22
C LEU A 219 14.80 -6.61 15.91
N LYS A 220 16.06 -6.74 16.34
CA LYS A 220 17.14 -5.80 16.01
C LYS A 220 17.50 -5.84 14.52
N VAL A 221 17.58 -7.03 13.93
CA VAL A 221 17.84 -7.19 12.49
C VAL A 221 16.70 -6.59 11.68
N LEU A 222 15.44 -6.91 12.02
CA LEU A 222 14.26 -6.31 11.37
C LEU A 222 14.28 -4.79 11.48
N SER A 223 14.65 -4.24 12.64
CA SER A 223 14.81 -2.79 12.83
C SER A 223 15.84 -2.18 11.89
N ALA A 224 17.00 -2.83 11.73
CA ALA A 224 18.06 -2.37 10.85
C ALA A 224 17.63 -2.44 9.36
N VAL A 225 16.97 -3.53 8.96
CA VAL A 225 16.44 -3.71 7.60
C VAL A 225 15.39 -2.64 7.28
N ILE A 226 14.46 -2.37 8.19
CA ILE A 226 13.43 -1.33 8.00
C ILE A 226 14.08 0.05 7.87
N ILE A 227 15.03 0.41 8.75
CA ILE A 227 15.74 1.70 8.64
C ILE A 227 16.47 1.79 7.29
N ALA A 228 17.26 0.78 6.93
CA ALA A 228 18.04 0.80 5.69
C ALA A 228 17.14 0.92 4.45
N GLY A 229 16.08 0.11 4.38
CA GLY A 229 15.12 0.13 3.29
C GLY A 229 14.34 1.45 3.20
N SER A 230 13.78 1.93 4.32
CA SER A 230 13.00 3.17 4.34
C SER A 230 13.85 4.41 4.11
N VAL A 231 15.03 4.52 4.72
CA VAL A 231 15.94 5.66 4.50
C VAL A 231 16.46 5.65 3.07
N GLY A 232 16.89 4.50 2.56
CA GLY A 232 17.34 4.36 1.17
C GLY A 232 16.26 4.80 0.18
N PHE A 233 15.01 4.37 0.41
CA PHE A 233 13.88 4.77 -0.43
C PHE A 233 13.56 6.27 -0.34
N ILE A 234 13.49 6.83 0.88
CA ILE A 234 13.20 8.26 1.08
C ILE A 234 14.29 9.12 0.42
N VAL A 235 15.56 8.80 0.64
CA VAL A 235 16.70 9.53 0.04
C VAL A 235 16.69 9.40 -1.47
N TRP A 236 16.45 8.22 -2.00
CA TRP A 236 16.37 8.02 -3.46
C TRP A 236 15.23 8.82 -4.08
N ARG A 237 14.00 8.72 -3.55
CA ARG A 237 12.85 9.44 -4.12
C ARG A 237 12.96 10.95 -3.95
N LEU A 238 13.38 11.42 -2.78
CA LEU A 238 13.61 12.84 -2.56
C LEU A 238 14.74 13.35 -3.47
N GLY A 239 15.82 12.60 -3.62
CA GLY A 239 16.93 12.94 -4.52
C GLY A 239 16.49 13.05 -5.98
N VAL A 240 15.70 12.10 -6.49
CA VAL A 240 15.09 12.19 -7.83
C VAL A 240 14.24 13.44 -7.95
N ARG A 241 13.33 13.71 -7.00
CA ARG A 241 12.46 14.89 -7.00
C ARG A 241 13.24 16.21 -6.94
N THR A 242 14.29 16.27 -6.13
CA THR A 242 15.17 17.44 -6.04
C THR A 242 15.92 17.66 -7.36
N TYR A 243 16.43 16.59 -7.97
CA TYR A 243 17.08 16.68 -9.28
C TYR A 243 16.12 17.18 -10.37
N GLU A 244 14.91 16.60 -10.43
CA GLU A 244 13.83 17.05 -11.33
C GLU A 244 13.53 18.54 -11.14
N LEU A 245 13.36 18.98 -9.88
CA LEU A 245 13.11 20.37 -9.54
C LEU A 245 14.25 21.30 -9.99
N ILE A 246 15.50 20.93 -9.71
CA ILE A 246 16.68 21.76 -10.06
C ILE A 246 16.73 21.99 -11.56
N ARG A 247 16.58 20.94 -12.37
CA ARG A 247 16.61 21.06 -13.84
C ARG A 247 15.49 21.95 -14.37
N VAL A 248 14.28 21.73 -13.88
CA VAL A 248 13.13 22.52 -14.34
C VAL A 248 13.26 23.99 -13.92
N MET A 249 13.78 24.23 -12.71
CA MET A 249 14.00 25.59 -12.21
C MET A 249 15.17 26.30 -12.88
N SER A 250 16.20 25.57 -13.34
CA SER A 250 17.31 26.13 -14.14
C SER A 250 16.90 26.54 -15.55
N GLY A 251 15.70 26.16 -15.98
CA GLY A 251 15.16 26.49 -17.31
C GLY A 251 15.33 25.38 -18.34
N ASP A 252 15.74 24.18 -17.92
CA ASP A 252 15.78 23.03 -18.83
C ASP A 252 14.34 22.59 -19.18
N GLU A 253 14.10 22.29 -20.45
CA GLU A 253 12.87 21.66 -20.95
C GLU A 253 12.87 20.16 -20.59
N TYR A 254 12.91 19.88 -19.29
CA TYR A 254 13.04 18.53 -18.76
C TYR A 254 11.68 17.96 -18.35
N SER A 255 11.27 16.88 -19.03
CA SER A 255 10.07 16.12 -18.70
C SER A 255 10.27 15.28 -17.44
N VAL A 256 9.51 15.57 -16.38
CA VAL A 256 9.59 14.85 -15.10
C VAL A 256 8.81 13.54 -15.15
N TRP A 257 9.02 12.63 -14.20
CA TRP A 257 8.36 11.33 -14.20
C TRP A 257 7.19 11.25 -13.20
N LEU A 258 6.06 10.74 -13.67
CA LEU A 258 4.83 10.50 -12.93
C LEU A 258 4.62 9.01 -12.69
N PRO A 259 4.40 8.57 -11.44
CA PRO A 259 4.03 7.19 -11.18
C PRO A 259 2.60 6.93 -11.60
N PHE A 260 2.36 5.86 -12.35
CA PHE A 260 1.05 5.39 -12.75
C PHE A 260 0.82 3.92 -12.34
N THR A 261 -0.41 3.64 -11.94
CA THR A 261 -0.93 2.31 -11.63
C THR A 261 -2.25 2.12 -12.36
N LEU A 262 -2.46 0.96 -12.96
CA LEU A 262 -3.78 0.56 -13.49
C LEU A 262 -4.62 0.01 -12.35
N MET A 263 -5.86 0.49 -12.19
CA MET A 263 -6.71 0.06 -11.07
C MET A 263 -7.02 -1.45 -11.07
N GLU A 264 -6.99 -2.08 -12.24
CA GLU A 264 -7.42 -3.46 -12.45
C GLU A 264 -6.25 -4.45 -12.53
N THR A 265 -5.01 -3.96 -12.58
CA THR A 265 -3.81 -4.79 -12.72
C THR A 265 -2.78 -4.44 -11.65
N SER A 266 -1.78 -5.32 -11.49
CA SER A 266 -0.64 -5.04 -10.60
C SER A 266 0.45 -4.23 -11.29
N GLU A 267 0.19 -3.74 -12.51
CA GLU A 267 1.15 -3.01 -13.33
C GLU A 267 1.39 -1.61 -12.79
N ARG A 268 2.67 -1.25 -12.77
CA ARG A 268 3.15 0.03 -12.27
C ARG A 268 4.28 0.51 -13.14
N TYR A 269 4.11 1.70 -13.67
CA TYR A 269 5.11 2.33 -14.52
C TYR A 269 5.17 3.82 -14.22
N MET A 270 6.26 4.45 -14.65
CA MET A 270 6.38 5.88 -14.70
C MET A 270 6.11 6.32 -16.13
N CYS A 271 5.27 7.33 -16.30
CA CYS A 271 5.11 8.07 -17.54
C CYS A 271 5.78 9.43 -17.44
N ARG A 272 6.09 10.06 -18.57
CA ARG A 272 6.58 11.44 -18.58
C ARG A 272 5.45 12.43 -18.30
N LEU A 273 5.73 13.50 -17.58
CA LEU A 273 4.96 14.74 -17.67
C LEU A 273 5.71 15.61 -18.67
N PRO A 274 5.25 15.69 -19.92
CA PRO A 274 5.97 16.36 -20.99
C PRO A 274 5.96 17.87 -20.77
N PHE A 275 7.11 18.49 -21.02
CA PHE A 275 7.22 19.94 -20.94
C PHE A 275 6.41 20.61 -22.06
N GLU A 276 6.39 20.00 -23.26
CA GLU A 276 5.68 20.53 -24.43
C GLU A 276 4.17 20.68 -24.26
N ASP A 277 3.53 19.87 -23.40
CA ASP A 277 2.07 19.93 -23.18
C ASP A 277 1.67 21.03 -22.18
N ALA A 278 2.64 21.71 -21.58
CA ALA A 278 2.34 22.79 -20.65
C ALA A 278 1.90 24.06 -21.38
N VAL A 279 0.86 24.74 -20.87
CA VAL A 279 0.37 26.00 -21.43
C VAL A 279 1.41 27.12 -21.38
N SER A 280 2.40 27.01 -20.49
CA SER A 280 3.60 27.85 -20.46
C SER A 280 4.70 27.22 -19.61
N ALA A 281 5.95 27.64 -19.84
CA ALA A 281 7.09 27.24 -19.01
C ALA A 281 6.88 27.56 -17.51
N GLN A 282 6.21 28.67 -17.20
CA GLN A 282 5.92 29.04 -15.81
C GLN A 282 4.86 28.13 -15.17
N ALA A 283 3.83 27.75 -15.93
CA ALA A 283 2.81 26.81 -15.46
C ALA A 283 3.44 25.44 -15.14
N TYR A 284 4.31 24.94 -16.01
CA TYR A 284 5.07 23.72 -15.76
C TYR A 284 5.94 23.80 -14.50
N LYS A 285 6.71 24.89 -14.34
CA LYS A 285 7.53 25.13 -13.14
C LYS A 285 6.68 25.14 -11.87
N ASN A 286 5.51 25.77 -11.89
CA ASN A 286 4.61 25.82 -10.75
C ASN A 286 4.11 24.43 -10.35
N VAL A 287 3.77 23.58 -11.33
CA VAL A 287 3.35 22.19 -11.09
C VAL A 287 4.48 21.38 -10.45
N VAL A 288 5.68 21.43 -11.04
CA VAL A 288 6.84 20.70 -10.50
C VAL A 288 7.19 21.17 -9.08
N LEU A 289 7.16 22.49 -8.83
CA LEU A 289 7.37 23.07 -7.51
C LEU A 289 6.32 22.63 -6.50
N PHE A 290 5.04 22.71 -6.87
CA PHE A 290 3.93 22.32 -6.01
C PHE A 290 4.08 20.87 -5.56
N ARG A 291 4.38 19.97 -6.49
CA ARG A 291 4.56 18.55 -6.21
C ARG A 291 5.74 18.30 -5.27
N TYR A 292 6.85 19.01 -5.46
CA TYR A 292 7.97 18.97 -4.54
C TYR A 292 7.59 19.42 -3.13
N LEU A 293 6.91 20.57 -3.01
CA LEU A 293 6.47 21.14 -1.74
C LEU A 293 5.43 20.26 -1.02
N ARG A 294 4.60 19.55 -1.78
CA ARG A 294 3.67 18.56 -1.25
C ARG A 294 4.40 17.32 -0.73
N ASP A 295 5.32 16.76 -1.50
CA ASP A 295 5.95 15.47 -1.17
C ASP A 295 6.87 15.59 0.07
N LEU A 296 7.48 16.76 0.29
CA LEU A 296 8.44 17.02 1.37
C LEU A 296 7.88 16.78 2.80
N PRO A 297 6.73 17.36 3.21
CA PRO A 297 6.12 17.05 4.50
C PRO A 297 5.67 15.59 4.59
N VAL A 298 5.21 14.97 3.49
CA VAL A 298 4.83 13.55 3.47
C VAL A 298 6.05 12.67 3.77
N PHE A 299 7.21 12.95 3.17
CA PHE A 299 8.47 12.25 3.47
C PHE A 299 8.91 12.44 4.92
N ALA A 300 8.86 13.67 5.44
CA ALA A 300 9.26 13.97 6.82
C ALA A 300 8.38 13.22 7.85
N LEU A 301 7.06 13.26 7.66
CA LEU A 301 6.10 12.58 8.54
C LEU A 301 6.24 11.06 8.46
N THR A 302 6.40 10.52 7.25
CA THR A 302 6.58 9.07 7.05
C THR A 302 7.91 8.60 7.65
N GLY A 303 9.00 9.36 7.49
CA GLY A 303 10.29 9.08 8.13
C GLY A 303 10.19 9.11 9.65
N GLY A 304 9.49 10.09 10.22
CA GLY A 304 9.20 10.16 11.65
C GLY A 304 8.38 8.97 12.16
N ALA A 305 7.41 8.50 11.36
CA ALA A 305 6.60 7.33 11.70
C ALA A 305 7.46 6.05 11.72
N VAL A 306 8.28 5.83 10.68
CA VAL A 306 9.22 4.70 10.62
C VAL A 306 10.17 4.72 11.82
N TRP A 307 10.73 5.87 12.15
CA TRP A 307 11.60 6.01 13.32
C TRP A 307 10.89 5.64 14.63
N ALA A 308 9.67 6.14 14.83
CA ALA A 308 8.89 5.81 16.01
C ALA A 308 8.57 4.31 16.09
N PHE A 309 8.19 3.68 14.97
CA PHE A 309 7.94 2.25 14.90
C PHE A 309 9.20 1.41 15.19
N VAL A 310 10.34 1.77 14.60
CA VAL A 310 11.61 1.07 14.86
C VAL A 310 12.04 1.19 16.33
N ARG A 311 11.83 2.35 16.95
CA ARG A 311 12.07 2.51 18.40
C ARG A 311 11.21 1.55 19.22
N VAL A 312 9.97 1.29 18.81
CA VAL A 312 9.12 0.26 19.46
C VAL A 312 9.75 -1.12 19.31
N LEU A 313 10.20 -1.52 18.12
CA LEU A 313 10.85 -2.81 17.89
C LEU A 313 12.09 -3.00 18.76
N LEU A 314 12.94 -1.98 18.84
CA LEU A 314 14.17 -2.00 19.64
C LEU A 314 13.88 -2.06 21.15
N ASN A 315 12.85 -1.37 21.63
CA ASN A 315 12.43 -1.47 23.03
C ASN A 315 11.85 -2.87 23.34
N ASN A 316 11.04 -3.41 22.42
CA ASN A 316 10.53 -4.78 22.55
C ASN A 316 11.68 -5.82 22.56
N ALA A 317 12.75 -5.60 21.79
CA ALA A 317 13.94 -6.44 21.83
C ALA A 317 14.66 -6.44 23.19
N LYS A 318 14.43 -5.41 24.02
CA LYS A 318 14.91 -5.33 25.42
C LYS A 318 13.91 -5.91 26.42
N GLY A 319 12.75 -6.36 25.97
CA GLY A 319 11.68 -6.86 26.84
C GLY A 319 10.73 -5.80 27.38
N GLU A 320 10.88 -4.55 26.93
CA GLU A 320 9.94 -3.47 27.19
C GLU A 320 8.81 -3.60 26.16
N LEU A 321 7.77 -4.41 26.45
CA LEU A 321 6.65 -4.64 25.52
C LEU A 321 5.56 -3.56 25.64
N ASN A 322 4.77 -3.58 26.71
CA ASN A 322 3.65 -2.65 26.91
C ASN A 322 3.95 -1.52 27.93
N THR A 323 4.98 -0.73 27.65
CA THR A 323 5.30 0.46 28.45
C THR A 323 4.52 1.69 27.97
N ARG A 324 4.35 2.69 28.85
CA ARG A 324 3.78 4.00 28.48
C ARG A 324 4.55 4.66 27.33
N ARG A 325 5.87 4.51 27.31
CA ARG A 325 6.76 4.98 26.25
C ARG A 325 6.42 4.35 24.89
N ASN A 326 6.31 3.01 24.83
CA ASN A 326 5.99 2.32 23.58
C ASN A 326 4.59 2.64 23.08
N ARG A 327 3.61 2.76 23.99
CA ARG A 327 2.26 3.22 23.62
C ARG A 327 2.28 4.61 23.00
N LYS A 328 3.07 5.54 23.55
CA LYS A 328 3.24 6.88 22.97
C LYS A 328 3.89 6.80 21.58
N LEU A 329 4.96 6.02 21.42
CA LEU A 329 5.64 5.85 20.13
C LEU A 329 4.73 5.25 19.06
N LEU A 330 3.96 4.21 19.37
CA LEU A 330 2.97 3.64 18.43
C LEU A 330 1.91 4.66 18.03
N ARG A 331 1.37 5.42 19.00
CA ARG A 331 0.41 6.50 18.72
C ARG A 331 1.02 7.59 17.85
N SER A 332 2.24 8.02 18.13
CA SER A 332 2.96 8.99 17.31
C SER A 332 3.16 8.46 15.89
N SER A 333 3.57 7.20 15.72
CA SER A 333 3.71 6.59 14.40
C SER A 333 2.39 6.63 13.61
N MET A 334 1.27 6.28 14.24
CA MET A 334 -0.04 6.32 13.58
C MET A 334 -0.46 7.75 13.23
N LEU A 335 -0.32 8.69 14.16
CA LEU A 335 -0.70 10.10 13.94
C LEU A 335 0.11 10.74 12.82
N LEU A 336 1.41 10.43 12.74
CA LEU A 336 2.27 10.93 11.66
C LEU A 336 1.84 10.39 10.30
N LEU A 337 1.49 9.10 10.19
CA LEU A 337 0.97 8.51 8.96
C LEU A 337 -0.40 9.07 8.58
N LEU A 338 -1.29 9.28 9.55
CA LEU A 338 -2.59 9.92 9.33
C LEU A 338 -2.43 11.36 8.82
N ALA A 339 -1.52 12.13 9.41
CA ALA A 339 -1.21 13.47 8.96
C ALA A 339 -0.61 13.47 7.54
N ALA A 340 0.29 12.51 7.24
CA ALA A 340 0.87 12.35 5.91
C ALA A 340 -0.19 12.04 4.85
N SER A 341 -1.14 11.13 5.15
CA SER A 341 -2.28 10.83 4.28
C SER A 341 -3.18 12.06 4.09
N LEU A 342 -3.50 12.79 5.15
CA LEU A 342 -4.33 13.99 5.05
C LEU A 342 -3.68 15.06 4.14
N ILE A 343 -2.40 15.35 4.35
CA ILE A 343 -1.65 16.30 3.52
C ILE A 343 -1.63 15.85 2.06
N LEU A 344 -1.34 14.56 1.82
CA LEU A 344 -1.28 14.01 0.47
C LEU A 344 -2.60 14.18 -0.28
N ASN A 345 -3.73 13.88 0.35
CA ASN A 345 -5.04 13.98 -0.29
C ASN A 345 -5.51 15.43 -0.46
N ILE A 346 -5.34 16.29 0.55
CA ILE A 346 -5.69 17.71 0.43
C ILE A 346 -4.87 18.35 -0.69
N ALA A 347 -3.57 18.11 -0.71
CA ALA A 347 -2.71 18.63 -1.77
C ALA A 347 -2.98 17.97 -3.13
N GLY A 348 -3.41 16.71 -3.16
CA GLY A 348 -3.85 16.04 -4.39
C GLY A 348 -5.06 16.71 -5.04
N TRP A 349 -5.98 17.23 -4.24
CA TRP A 349 -7.10 18.02 -4.75
C TRP A 349 -6.63 19.32 -5.42
N PHE A 350 -5.73 20.06 -4.78
CA PHE A 350 -5.11 21.25 -5.39
C PHE A 350 -4.22 20.92 -6.59
N GLU A 351 -3.54 19.76 -6.56
CA GLU A 351 -2.74 19.29 -7.70
C GLU A 351 -3.61 19.13 -8.94
N THR A 352 -4.79 18.51 -8.80
CA THR A 352 -5.71 18.25 -9.93
C THR A 352 -6.11 19.57 -10.61
N ASP A 353 -6.59 20.55 -9.84
CA ASP A 353 -6.93 21.88 -10.37
C ASP A 353 -5.73 22.60 -11.01
N LEU A 354 -4.53 22.38 -10.46
CA LEU A 354 -3.31 22.93 -11.03
C LEU A 354 -2.94 22.26 -12.36
N PHE A 355 -3.13 20.94 -12.50
CA PHE A 355 -2.92 20.22 -13.74
C PHE A 355 -3.87 20.71 -14.84
N ASP A 356 -5.17 20.74 -14.54
CA ASP A 356 -6.22 21.15 -15.49
C ASP A 356 -6.02 22.57 -16.05
N ARG A 357 -5.40 23.46 -15.26
CA ARG A 357 -5.08 24.84 -15.68
C ARG A 357 -3.71 25.00 -16.33
N SER A 358 -2.80 24.05 -16.12
CA SER A 358 -1.38 24.17 -16.51
C SER A 358 -1.01 23.34 -17.73
N PHE A 359 -1.84 22.39 -18.13
CA PHE A 359 -1.59 21.47 -19.23
C PHE A 359 -2.76 21.43 -20.21
N THR A 360 -2.44 21.10 -21.46
CA THR A 360 -3.41 20.71 -22.49
C THR A 360 -3.45 19.19 -22.62
N GLY A 361 -4.34 18.70 -23.50
CA GLY A 361 -4.48 17.27 -23.78
C GLY A 361 -4.82 16.45 -22.54
N ILE A 362 -4.21 15.27 -22.43
CA ILE A 362 -4.48 14.26 -21.41
C ILE A 362 -4.33 14.80 -19.97
N PHE A 363 -3.34 15.67 -19.73
CA PHE A 363 -3.07 16.24 -18.41
C PHE A 363 -3.89 17.50 -18.09
N GLY A 364 -4.66 18.01 -19.06
CA GLY A 364 -5.62 19.10 -18.88
C GLY A 364 -7.03 18.64 -18.48
N ASN A 365 -7.27 17.32 -18.42
CA ASN A 365 -8.57 16.73 -18.06
C ASN A 365 -8.39 15.67 -16.95
N THR A 366 -7.85 16.08 -15.81
CA THR A 366 -7.58 15.19 -14.69
C THR A 366 -8.74 15.15 -13.70
N THR A 367 -9.03 13.98 -13.14
CA THR A 367 -10.08 13.84 -12.11
C THR A 367 -9.47 13.45 -10.78
N TYR A 368 -9.71 14.26 -9.74
CA TYR A 368 -9.22 13.99 -8.39
C TYR A 368 -9.70 12.63 -7.88
N THR A 369 -8.83 11.94 -7.15
CA THR A 369 -9.23 10.78 -6.37
C THR A 369 -8.37 10.56 -5.13
N ILE A 370 -8.95 9.86 -4.16
CA ILE A 370 -8.29 9.57 -2.89
C ILE A 370 -7.12 8.59 -3.12
N ALA A 371 -5.97 8.92 -2.52
CA ALA A 371 -4.71 8.17 -2.57
C ALA A 371 -4.85 6.66 -2.25
N LEU A 372 -5.88 6.29 -1.48
CA LEU A 372 -6.20 4.93 -1.04
C LEU A 372 -6.26 3.95 -2.21
N ARG A 373 -6.73 4.44 -3.37
CA ARG A 373 -6.92 3.65 -4.59
C ARG A 373 -5.62 3.15 -5.21
N ALA A 374 -4.45 3.70 -4.85
CA ALA A 374 -3.14 3.27 -5.37
C ALA A 374 -2.47 2.23 -4.47
N MET A 375 -3.06 1.90 -3.31
CA MET A 375 -2.41 1.14 -2.24
C MET A 375 -1.14 1.80 -1.67
N THR A 376 -0.80 3.02 -2.11
CA THR A 376 0.38 3.78 -1.69
C THR A 376 0.13 4.66 -0.47
N GLU A 377 -1.08 4.60 0.08
CA GLU A 377 -1.55 5.57 1.04
C GLU A 377 -1.05 5.28 2.48
N PRO A 378 -0.44 6.27 3.16
CA PRO A 378 0.00 6.16 4.55
C PRO A 378 -1.07 5.65 5.53
N LEU A 379 -2.35 5.89 5.26
CA LEU A 379 -3.48 5.44 6.09
C LEU A 379 -3.53 3.92 6.22
N LEU A 380 -3.22 3.17 5.15
CA LEU A 380 -3.24 1.70 5.18
C LEU A 380 -2.24 1.17 6.22
N TYR A 381 -1.03 1.74 6.24
CA TYR A 381 0.00 1.42 7.22
C TYR A 381 -0.41 1.82 8.64
N ALA A 382 -1.09 2.97 8.80
CA ALA A 382 -1.63 3.38 10.09
C ALA A 382 -2.67 2.40 10.63
N VAL A 383 -3.55 1.85 9.77
CA VAL A 383 -4.55 0.84 10.15
C VAL A 383 -3.88 -0.47 10.60
N VAL A 384 -2.86 -0.93 9.88
CA VAL A 384 -2.12 -2.15 10.26
C VAL A 384 -1.36 -1.94 11.58
N ILE A 385 -0.70 -0.79 11.76
CA ILE A 385 -0.04 -0.42 13.03
C ILE A 385 -1.06 -0.26 14.16
N TRP A 386 -2.25 0.27 13.89
CA TRP A 386 -3.34 0.38 14.87
C TRP A 386 -3.81 -0.98 15.34
N PHE A 387 -4.06 -1.89 14.40
CA PHE A 387 -4.42 -3.27 14.69
C PHE A 387 -3.38 -3.91 15.59
N PHE A 388 -2.10 -3.81 15.21
CA PHE A 388 -0.99 -4.35 15.97
C PHE A 388 -0.79 -3.68 17.34
N GLY A 389 -0.88 -2.35 17.41
CA GLY A 389 -0.73 -1.59 18.64
C GLY A 389 -1.86 -1.84 19.63
N THR A 390 -3.03 -2.23 19.15
CA THR A 390 -4.15 -2.64 20.01
C THR A 390 -3.92 -4.04 20.60
N TYR A 391 -3.26 -4.94 19.87
CA TYR A 391 -2.77 -6.21 20.41
C TYR A 391 -1.73 -6.02 21.52
N LEU A 392 -0.72 -5.16 21.31
CA LEU A 392 0.28 -4.88 22.34
C LEU A 392 -0.33 -4.26 23.61
N GLN A 393 -1.35 -3.44 23.46
CA GLN A 393 -2.09 -2.83 24.59
C GLN A 393 -2.94 -3.84 25.37
N ALA A 394 -3.15 -5.04 24.86
CA ALA A 394 -3.87 -6.08 25.56
C ALA A 394 -2.98 -6.87 26.53
N VAL A 395 -1.64 -6.73 26.43
CA VAL A 395 -0.67 -7.21 27.44
C VAL A 395 -0.83 -6.35 28.70
N PRO A 396 -0.75 -6.89 29.93
CA PRO A 396 -0.74 -6.05 31.13
C PRO A 396 0.36 -4.98 31.08
N GLU A 397 0.06 -3.79 31.59
CA GLU A 397 1.05 -2.72 31.70
C GLU A 397 2.12 -3.15 32.71
N LYS A 398 3.38 -3.24 32.27
CA LYS A 398 4.48 -3.29 33.22
C LYS A 398 4.62 -1.88 33.79
N GLU A 399 4.40 -1.74 35.10
CA GLU A 399 4.80 -0.53 35.82
C GLU A 399 6.31 -0.39 35.70
N SER A 400 6.76 0.70 35.08
CA SER A 400 8.18 1.06 34.95
C SER A 400 8.37 2.50 35.36
#